data_AF-Q0UVL3-F1
#
_entry.id   AF-Q0UVL3-F1
#
_cell.length_a   1.000
_cell.length_b   1.000
_cell.length_c   1.000
_cell.angle_alpha   90.00
_cell.angle_beta   90.00
_cell.angle_gamma   90.00
#
_symmetry.space_group_name_H-M   'P 1'
#
loop_
_entity.id
_entity.type
_entity.pdbx_description
1 polymer ?
#
loop_
_entity_poly.entity_id
_entity_poly.type
_entity_poly.pdbx_seq_one_letter_code
_entity_poly.pdbx_strand_id
1 'polypeptide(L)'
;MPSNTKKDDKYTDPELRDEVKEEIQAGDKGGAPGQWSARKAQMMASEYKKRGGGYTTDENHKDESAKHLDQWTEEEWQTKEGSGNAKDADGTEHRYLPKQAWEQMSEKEKKATDAKKQQGSHEGKQFVSNTSKAKDARKNVSETNGSTKPDDSTVRTDYTSAKNCTEHWEDPNHLEKNMQAYKTFKEKNRKSAEEGENAKKRGQAANGNSPNKKQKSSGQDVPEAPLGSITRVPKQGQKVQWHSIAGYVDGEVVEVVYEDKEVEGKKAKGSKEDPRVVLKGDVSGKIVVHKPEAVYFD
;
A
#
# COMPACT_ATOMS: atom_id res chain seq x y z
N MET A 1 -24.70 -4.91 -20.85
CA MET A 1 -23.65 -4.19 -21.61
C MET A 1 -22.31 -4.68 -21.08
N PRO A 2 -21.49 -5.40 -21.86
CA PRO A 2 -20.16 -5.75 -21.38
C PRO A 2 -19.31 -4.48 -21.35
N SER A 3 -18.75 -4.18 -20.18
CA SER A 3 -17.84 -3.08 -19.93
C SER A 3 -16.62 -3.22 -20.83
N ASN A 4 -16.37 -2.25 -21.69
CA ASN A 4 -15.18 -2.19 -22.53
C ASN A 4 -13.98 -1.77 -21.67
N THR A 5 -13.46 -2.70 -20.85
CA THR A 5 -12.21 -2.51 -20.11
C THR A 5 -11.06 -2.63 -21.11
N LYS A 6 -10.37 -1.51 -21.38
CA LYS A 6 -9.10 -1.54 -22.10
C LYS A 6 -8.17 -2.49 -21.35
N LYS A 7 -7.69 -3.54 -22.01
CA LYS A 7 -6.64 -4.40 -21.47
C LYS A 7 -5.41 -3.53 -21.26
N ASP A 8 -5.08 -3.25 -20.00
CA ASP A 8 -3.85 -2.55 -19.65
C ASP A 8 -2.70 -3.54 -19.87
N ASP A 9 -1.97 -3.42 -20.99
CA ASP A 9 -0.85 -4.29 -21.40
C ASP A 9 0.33 -4.31 -20.39
N LYS A 10 0.23 -3.54 -19.31
CA LYS A 10 1.20 -3.45 -18.20
C LYS A 10 1.08 -4.57 -17.18
N TYR A 11 -0.04 -5.30 -17.17
CA TYR A 11 -0.36 -6.30 -16.16
C TYR A 11 -0.47 -7.69 -16.80
N THR A 12 0.10 -8.70 -16.14
CA THR A 12 -0.03 -10.11 -16.57
C THR A 12 -1.45 -10.66 -16.38
N ASP A 13 -2.22 -10.04 -15.48
CA ASP A 13 -3.63 -10.35 -15.25
C ASP A 13 -4.48 -9.08 -15.01
N PRO A 14 -4.97 -8.44 -16.09
CA PRO A 14 -5.79 -7.23 -15.97
C PRO A 14 -7.12 -7.46 -15.23
N GLU A 15 -7.73 -8.65 -15.36
CA GLU A 15 -9.00 -8.97 -14.68
C GLU A 15 -8.80 -9.07 -13.17
N LEU A 16 -7.75 -9.77 -12.72
CA LEU A 16 -7.37 -9.84 -11.31
C LEU A 16 -7.05 -8.45 -10.75
N ARG A 17 -6.35 -7.62 -11.53
CA ARG A 17 -6.02 -6.26 -11.12
C ARG A 17 -7.27 -5.43 -10.86
N ASP A 18 -8.26 -5.50 -11.75
CA ASP A 18 -9.50 -4.73 -11.63
C ASP A 18 -10.33 -5.20 -10.42
N GLU A 19 -10.40 -6.52 -10.19
CA GLU A 19 -11.04 -7.07 -8.99
C GLU A 19 -10.40 -6.56 -7.70
N VAL A 20 -9.06 -6.66 -7.59
CA VAL A 20 -8.31 -6.20 -6.40
C VAL A 20 -8.50 -4.70 -6.20
N LYS A 21 -8.50 -3.93 -7.29
CA LYS A 21 -8.75 -2.48 -7.26
C LYS A 21 -10.13 -2.17 -6.70
N GLU A 22 -11.19 -2.83 -7.17
CA GLU A 22 -12.55 -2.60 -6.71
C GLU A 22 -12.72 -2.96 -5.22
N GLU A 23 -12.16 -4.09 -4.79
CA GLU A 23 -12.18 -4.53 -3.39
C GLU A 23 -11.52 -3.48 -2.48
N ILE A 24 -10.36 -2.97 -2.89
CA ILE A 24 -9.63 -1.93 -2.15
C ILE A 24 -10.34 -0.60 -2.15
N GLN A 25 -10.89 -0.22 -3.30
CA GLN A 25 -11.59 1.03 -3.43
C GLN A 25 -12.83 1.03 -2.53
N ALA A 26 -13.54 -0.09 -2.41
CA ALA A 26 -14.69 -0.25 -1.53
C ALA A 26 -14.34 -0.21 -0.04
N GLY A 27 -13.14 -0.64 0.36
CA GLY A 27 -12.68 -0.64 1.75
C GLY A 27 -12.49 0.76 2.35
N ASP A 28 -12.51 0.87 3.67
CA ASP A 28 -12.21 2.09 4.43
C ASP A 28 -10.73 2.24 4.79
N LYS A 29 -9.90 1.20 4.56
CA LYS A 29 -8.45 1.26 4.73
C LYS A 29 -7.80 2.11 3.64
N GLY A 30 -6.84 2.93 4.03
CA GLY A 30 -6.13 3.83 3.12
C GLY A 30 -6.95 5.00 2.60
N GLY A 31 -8.11 5.31 3.19
CA GLY A 31 -8.96 6.44 2.83
C GLY A 31 -10.44 6.05 2.71
N ALA A 32 -11.30 7.03 2.47
CA ALA A 32 -12.74 6.81 2.47
C ALA A 32 -13.20 5.71 1.48
N PRO A 33 -14.21 4.91 1.84
CA PRO A 33 -14.85 3.96 0.93
C PRO A 33 -15.27 4.62 -0.40
N GLY A 34 -15.03 3.93 -1.50
CA GLY A 34 -15.30 4.39 -2.86
C GLY A 34 -14.26 5.36 -3.45
N GLN A 35 -13.34 5.91 -2.64
CA GLN A 35 -12.31 6.84 -3.11
C GLN A 35 -11.01 6.12 -3.47
N TRP A 36 -10.29 6.66 -4.45
CA TRP A 36 -8.95 6.19 -4.83
C TRP A 36 -7.88 7.11 -4.25
N SER A 37 -7.03 6.57 -3.39
CA SER A 37 -5.93 7.29 -2.74
C SER A 37 -4.58 6.65 -3.12
N ALA A 38 -3.48 7.38 -2.87
CA ALA A 38 -2.13 6.83 -3.04
C ALA A 38 -1.91 5.54 -2.21
N ARG A 39 -2.46 5.50 -1.00
CA ARG A 39 -2.37 4.33 -0.12
C ARG A 39 -3.14 3.14 -0.67
N LYS A 40 -4.33 3.37 -1.22
CA LYS A 40 -5.10 2.32 -1.91
C LYS A 40 -4.40 1.79 -3.14
N ALA A 41 -3.74 2.65 -3.93
CA ALA A 41 -2.94 2.21 -5.06
C ALA A 41 -1.79 1.28 -4.66
N GLN A 42 -1.14 1.57 -3.53
CA GLN A 42 -0.09 0.72 -2.98
C GLN A 42 -0.61 -0.63 -2.47
N MET A 43 -1.70 -0.62 -1.68
CA MET A 43 -2.33 -1.87 -1.23
C MET A 43 -2.77 -2.74 -2.42
N MET A 44 -3.21 -2.11 -3.52
CA MET A 44 -3.59 -2.83 -4.73
C MET A 44 -2.41 -3.52 -5.37
N ALA A 45 -1.26 -2.83 -5.47
CA ALA A 45 -0.05 -3.44 -5.98
C ALA A 45 0.41 -4.64 -5.14
N SER A 46 0.36 -4.54 -3.80
CA SER A 46 0.73 -5.63 -2.89
C SER A 46 -0.21 -6.83 -3.02
N GLU A 47 -1.51 -6.59 -2.94
CA GLU A 47 -2.53 -7.63 -3.01
C GLU A 47 -2.56 -8.32 -4.39
N TYR A 48 -2.42 -7.54 -5.46
CA TYR A 48 -2.30 -8.06 -6.82
C TYR A 48 -1.12 -9.04 -6.93
N LYS A 49 0.06 -8.68 -6.40
CA LYS A 49 1.24 -9.57 -6.39
C LYS A 49 1.01 -10.84 -5.55
N LYS A 50 0.40 -10.70 -4.37
CA LYS A 50 0.08 -11.85 -3.47
C LYS A 50 -0.88 -12.84 -4.15
N ARG A 51 -1.82 -12.33 -4.95
CA ARG A 51 -2.77 -13.13 -5.73
C ARG A 51 -2.19 -13.70 -7.03
N GLY A 52 -0.88 -13.55 -7.26
CA GLY A 52 -0.20 -14.09 -8.44
C GLY A 52 -0.14 -13.15 -9.65
N GLY A 53 -0.60 -11.91 -9.48
CA GLY A 53 -0.47 -10.85 -10.47
C GLY A 53 0.98 -10.38 -10.63
N GLY A 54 1.35 -10.05 -11.87
CA GLY A 54 2.67 -9.53 -12.24
C GLY A 54 2.57 -8.36 -13.21
N TYR A 55 3.72 -7.76 -13.51
CA TYR A 55 3.86 -6.66 -14.45
C TYR A 55 4.61 -7.14 -15.69
N THR A 56 4.26 -6.61 -16.86
CA THR A 56 4.90 -6.98 -18.13
C THR A 56 6.20 -6.23 -18.39
N THR A 57 6.50 -5.20 -17.58
CA THR A 57 7.75 -4.44 -17.63
C THR A 57 8.79 -5.07 -16.70
N ASP A 58 10.03 -5.19 -17.17
CA ASP A 58 11.15 -5.81 -16.46
C ASP A 58 11.39 -5.17 -15.07
N GLU A 59 11.41 -5.99 -14.02
CA GLU A 59 11.47 -5.55 -12.61
C GLU A 59 12.86 -5.05 -12.16
N ASN A 60 13.91 -5.18 -12.98
CA ASN A 60 15.33 -5.00 -12.59
C ASN A 60 15.79 -3.56 -12.29
N HIS A 61 14.88 -2.60 -12.11
CA HIS A 61 15.21 -1.21 -11.79
C HIS A 61 14.36 -0.64 -10.64
N LYS A 62 14.19 -1.40 -9.54
CA LYS A 62 13.62 -0.85 -8.30
C LYS A 62 14.72 -0.14 -7.51
N ASP A 63 14.66 1.18 -7.43
CA ASP A 63 15.55 2.00 -6.61
C ASP A 63 15.17 1.95 -5.11
N GLU A 64 16.06 2.40 -4.21
CA GLU A 64 15.85 2.35 -2.75
C GLU A 64 14.56 3.07 -2.29
N SER A 65 14.09 4.08 -3.04
CA SER A 65 12.81 4.75 -2.72
C SER A 65 11.61 3.83 -2.95
N ALA A 66 11.66 2.96 -3.96
CA ALA A 66 10.66 1.93 -4.19
C ALA A 66 10.65 0.88 -3.07
N LYS A 67 11.82 0.50 -2.54
CA LYS A 67 11.93 -0.41 -1.38
C LYS A 67 11.33 0.19 -0.11
N HIS A 68 11.60 1.46 0.17
CA HIS A 68 10.97 2.17 1.30
C HIS A 68 9.45 2.32 1.10
N LEU A 69 8.97 2.46 -0.14
CA LEU A 69 7.53 2.45 -0.41
C LEU A 69 6.89 1.09 -0.15
N ASP A 70 7.58 -0.01 -0.46
CA ASP A 70 7.11 -1.37 -0.15
C ASP A 70 6.98 -1.56 1.37
N GLN A 71 8.00 -1.21 2.15
CA GLN A 71 7.94 -1.27 3.62
C GLN A 71 6.82 -0.38 4.20
N TRP A 72 6.70 0.86 3.70
CA TRP A 72 5.63 1.75 4.10
C TRP A 72 4.25 1.15 3.77
N THR A 73 4.14 0.43 2.65
CA THR A 73 2.92 -0.26 2.18
C THR A 73 2.53 -1.44 3.07
N GLU A 74 3.49 -2.15 3.64
CA GLU A 74 3.25 -3.30 4.52
C GLU A 74 2.70 -2.89 5.90
N GLU A 75 3.03 -1.69 6.37
CA GLU A 75 2.54 -1.19 7.65
C GLU A 75 1.00 -1.10 7.68
N GLU A 76 0.33 -1.62 8.71
CA GLU A 76 -1.13 -1.45 8.84
C GLU A 76 -1.48 -0.04 9.34
N TRP A 77 -1.72 0.91 8.44
CA TRP A 77 -2.09 2.28 8.82
C TRP A 77 -3.54 2.41 9.29
N GLN A 78 -3.76 2.95 10.48
CA GLN A 78 -5.07 3.10 11.09
C GLN A 78 -5.17 4.26 12.08
N THR A 79 -6.41 4.61 12.44
CA THR A 79 -6.72 5.49 13.58
C THR A 79 -6.55 4.75 14.92
N LYS A 80 -6.64 5.49 16.03
CA LYS A 80 -6.59 4.91 17.39
C LYS A 80 -7.57 3.74 17.58
N GLU A 81 -8.76 3.84 16.99
CA GLU A 81 -9.85 2.84 17.11
C GLU A 81 -9.76 1.72 16.05
N GLY A 82 -8.68 1.67 15.27
CA GLY A 82 -8.50 0.67 14.21
C GLY A 82 -9.23 0.98 12.91
N SER A 83 -9.94 2.11 12.80
CA SER A 83 -10.59 2.51 11.54
C SER A 83 -9.56 3.00 10.53
N GLY A 84 -9.75 2.63 9.27
CA GLY A 84 -9.00 3.17 8.14
C GLY A 84 -9.41 4.59 7.73
N ASN A 85 -10.57 5.05 8.21
CA ASN A 85 -11.04 6.41 7.99
C ASN A 85 -10.59 7.31 9.13
N ALA A 86 -9.77 8.31 8.81
CA ALA A 86 -9.31 9.31 9.77
C ALA A 86 -10.22 10.52 9.86
N LYS A 87 -11.33 10.61 9.12
CA LYS A 87 -12.22 11.78 9.11
C LYS A 87 -13.60 11.45 9.64
N ASP A 88 -14.03 12.22 10.63
CA ASP A 88 -15.34 12.15 11.24
C ASP A 88 -16.42 12.87 10.42
N ALA A 89 -17.68 12.64 10.78
CA ALA A 89 -18.84 13.23 10.12
C ALA A 89 -18.93 14.76 10.32
N ASP A 90 -18.45 15.26 11.45
CA ASP A 90 -18.31 16.68 11.78
C ASP A 90 -17.08 17.32 11.12
N GLY A 91 -16.28 16.55 10.39
CA GLY A 91 -15.13 17.01 9.62
C GLY A 91 -13.83 17.09 10.40
N THR A 92 -13.83 16.72 11.69
CA THR A 92 -12.60 16.53 12.46
C THR A 92 -11.82 15.35 11.93
N GLU A 93 -10.50 15.44 12.02
CA GLU A 93 -9.61 14.35 11.65
C GLU A 93 -8.96 13.75 12.90
N HIS A 94 -8.95 12.43 12.94
CA HIS A 94 -8.17 11.59 13.83
C HIS A 94 -6.71 11.48 13.38
N ARG A 95 -5.85 11.08 14.31
CA ARG A 95 -4.47 10.74 14.00
C ARG A 95 -4.43 9.42 13.22
N TYR A 96 -3.66 9.41 12.14
CA TYR A 96 -3.41 8.22 11.34
C TYR A 96 -1.94 7.79 11.50
N LEU A 97 -1.70 6.60 12.07
CA LEU A 97 -0.37 6.02 12.33
C LEU A 97 -0.37 4.52 12.03
N PRO A 98 0.80 3.90 11.83
CA PRO A 98 0.93 2.45 11.79
C PRO A 98 0.37 1.80 13.07
N LYS A 99 -0.29 0.66 12.94
CA LYS A 99 -0.83 -0.12 14.06
C LYS A 99 0.23 -0.46 15.10
N GLN A 100 1.40 -0.92 14.68
CA GLN A 100 2.52 -1.19 15.57
C GLN A 100 2.96 0.06 16.35
N ALA A 101 2.83 1.26 15.78
CA ALA A 101 3.16 2.49 16.48
C ALA A 101 2.10 2.81 17.55
N TRP A 102 0.83 2.48 17.31
CA TRP A 102 -0.21 2.54 18.34
C TRP A 102 0.08 1.55 19.47
N GLU A 103 0.45 0.31 19.18
CA GLU A 103 0.74 -0.73 20.17
C GLU A 103 1.90 -0.37 21.11
N GLN A 104 2.87 0.42 20.66
CA GLN A 104 3.97 0.94 21.48
C GLN A 104 3.60 2.13 22.39
N MET A 105 2.35 2.58 22.39
CA MET A 105 1.85 3.70 23.20
C MET A 105 0.82 3.24 24.23
N SER A 106 0.86 3.85 25.42
CA SER A 106 -0.18 3.69 26.44
C SER A 106 -1.50 4.35 26.01
N GLU A 107 -2.65 3.87 26.50
CA GLU A 107 -3.97 4.43 26.16
C GLU A 107 -4.06 5.95 26.40
N LYS A 108 -3.37 6.46 27.43
CA LYS A 108 -3.30 7.89 27.72
C LYS A 108 -2.54 8.64 26.62
N GLU A 109 -1.42 8.11 26.16
CA GLU A 109 -0.62 8.69 25.06
C GLU A 109 -1.35 8.60 23.72
N LYS A 110 -2.06 7.49 23.48
CA LYS A 110 -2.88 7.33 22.27
C LYS A 110 -3.97 8.39 22.21
N LYS A 111 -4.73 8.54 23.30
CA LYS A 111 -5.81 9.54 23.43
C LYS A 111 -5.27 10.96 23.30
N ALA A 112 -4.14 11.28 23.94
CA ALA A 112 -3.53 12.61 23.83
C ALA A 112 -3.07 12.94 22.41
N THR A 113 -2.51 11.96 21.71
CA THR A 113 -2.05 12.10 20.32
C THR A 113 -3.20 12.34 19.34
N ASP A 114 -4.30 11.61 19.54
CA ASP A 114 -5.49 11.72 18.73
C ASP A 114 -6.25 13.03 19.02
N ALA A 115 -6.46 13.37 20.29
CA ALA A 115 -7.07 14.63 20.70
C ALA A 115 -6.32 15.86 20.15
N LYS A 116 -4.98 15.82 20.09
CA LYS A 116 -4.19 16.89 19.47
C LYS A 116 -4.51 17.05 17.98
N LYS A 117 -4.71 15.95 17.25
CA LYS A 117 -5.05 15.98 15.81
C LYS A 117 -6.49 16.44 15.60
N GLN A 118 -7.43 15.97 16.42
CA GLN A 118 -8.82 16.44 16.39
C GLN A 118 -8.91 17.94 16.70
N GLN A 119 -8.24 18.43 17.74
CA GLN A 119 -8.22 19.86 18.08
C GLN A 119 -7.66 20.70 16.93
N GLY A 120 -6.51 20.31 16.38
CA GLY A 120 -5.93 21.06 15.26
C GLY A 120 -6.82 21.01 14.01
N SER A 121 -7.49 19.88 13.74
CA SER A 121 -8.46 19.76 12.65
C SER A 121 -9.68 20.66 12.87
N HIS A 122 -10.19 20.73 14.09
CA HIS A 122 -11.28 21.62 14.48
C HIS A 122 -10.90 23.10 14.32
N GLU A 123 -9.62 23.44 14.56
CA GLU A 123 -9.03 24.75 14.27
C GLU A 123 -8.74 24.98 12.77
N GLY A 124 -9.11 24.06 11.88
CA GLY A 124 -8.91 24.17 10.43
C GLY A 124 -7.48 23.87 9.96
N LYS A 125 -6.60 23.34 10.83
CA LYS A 125 -5.22 23.00 10.48
C LYS A 125 -5.19 21.66 9.75
N GLN A 126 -4.88 21.70 8.46
CA GLN A 126 -4.66 20.50 7.65
C GLN A 126 -3.52 19.62 8.24
N PHE A 127 -2.43 20.25 8.68
CA PHE A 127 -1.28 19.56 9.27
C PHE A 127 -1.16 19.85 10.76
N VAL A 128 -1.09 18.78 11.56
CA VAL A 128 -0.85 18.84 13.01
C VAL A 128 0.31 17.91 13.33
N SER A 129 1.37 18.44 13.95
CA SER A 129 2.54 17.66 14.32
C SER A 129 2.22 16.48 15.24
N ASN A 130 2.95 15.37 15.07
CA ASN A 130 2.89 14.25 16.00
C ASN A 130 3.38 14.72 17.39
N THR A 131 2.79 14.13 18.44
CA THR A 131 3.37 14.22 19.79
C THR A 131 4.74 13.56 19.80
N SER A 132 5.59 13.89 20.79
CA SER A 132 6.92 13.28 20.91
C SER A 132 6.83 11.76 20.95
N LYS A 133 5.92 11.21 21.75
CA LYS A 133 5.71 9.77 21.83
C LYS A 133 5.25 9.14 20.51
N ALA A 134 4.31 9.76 19.80
CA ALA A 134 3.87 9.25 18.50
C ALA A 134 4.97 9.35 17.44
N LYS A 135 5.85 10.34 17.54
CA LYS A 135 7.03 10.47 16.68
C LYS A 135 8.04 9.35 16.98
N ASP A 136 8.30 9.07 18.25
CA ASP A 136 9.23 8.03 18.69
C ASP A 136 8.70 6.63 18.34
N ALA A 137 7.43 6.34 18.62
CA ALA A 137 6.80 5.07 18.26
C ALA A 137 6.84 4.82 16.74
N ARG A 138 6.55 5.84 15.92
CA ARG A 138 6.68 5.73 14.46
C ARG A 138 8.12 5.48 14.02
N LYS A 139 9.08 6.20 14.62
CA LYS A 139 10.51 6.03 14.32
C LYS A 139 10.95 4.60 14.64
N ASN A 140 10.59 4.09 15.80
CA ASN A 140 10.92 2.73 16.23
C ASN A 140 10.35 1.70 15.25
N VAL A 141 9.08 1.81 14.85
CA VAL A 141 8.47 0.90 13.86
C VAL A 141 9.24 0.88 12.54
N SER A 142 9.60 2.06 12.00
CA SER A 142 10.40 2.11 10.77
C SER A 142 11.78 1.45 10.94
N GLU A 143 12.44 1.66 12.08
CA GLU A 143 13.77 1.11 12.36
C GLU A 143 13.72 -0.41 12.62
N THR A 144 12.64 -0.92 13.22
CA THR A 144 12.45 -2.36 13.51
C THR A 144 12.17 -3.16 12.23
N ASN A 145 11.46 -2.56 11.26
CA ASN A 145 11.16 -3.17 9.96
C ASN A 145 12.31 -3.04 8.94
N GLY A 146 13.54 -2.77 9.40
CA GLY A 146 14.74 -2.80 8.56
C GLY A 146 15.00 -1.54 7.75
N SER A 147 14.40 -0.38 8.09
CA SER A 147 14.96 0.89 7.62
C SER A 147 16.25 1.19 8.40
N THR A 148 17.37 0.65 7.94
CA THR A 148 18.66 1.29 8.17
C THR A 148 18.56 2.66 7.51
N LYS A 149 18.35 3.71 8.31
CA LYS A 149 18.73 5.05 7.85
C LYS A 149 20.19 4.95 7.41
N PRO A 150 20.61 5.59 6.31
CA PRO A 150 22.03 5.77 6.09
C PRO A 150 22.61 6.31 7.40
N ASP A 151 23.65 5.63 7.86
CA ASP A 151 24.55 6.15 8.86
C ASP A 151 24.95 7.56 8.42
N ASP A 152 24.37 8.58 9.06
CA ASP A 152 24.78 9.98 8.95
C ASP A 152 26.10 10.17 9.73
N SER A 153 27.04 9.24 9.57
CA SER A 153 28.47 9.43 9.83
C SER A 153 29.19 9.91 8.58
N THR A 154 28.49 10.15 7.46
CA THR A 154 28.97 11.14 6.50
C THR A 154 29.13 12.45 7.23
N VAL A 155 30.38 12.74 7.61
CA VAL A 155 30.87 14.00 8.17
C VAL A 155 29.86 15.09 7.89
N ARG A 156 29.01 15.37 8.88
CA ARG A 156 28.11 16.51 8.87
C ARG A 156 29.05 17.70 8.82
N THR A 157 29.37 18.15 7.62
CA THR A 157 30.18 19.32 7.41
C THR A 157 29.43 20.41 8.14
N ASP A 158 30.10 21.09 9.06
CA ASP A 158 29.44 22.03 9.94
C ASP A 158 28.98 23.24 9.10
N TYR A 159 27.74 23.17 8.61
CA TYR A 159 27.12 24.17 7.75
C TYR A 159 26.69 25.43 8.52
N THR A 160 27.16 25.60 9.76
CA THR A 160 26.94 26.82 10.55
C THR A 160 27.73 28.03 10.03
N SER A 161 28.61 27.84 9.03
CA SER A 161 29.43 28.90 8.43
C SER A 161 28.89 29.47 7.11
N ALA A 162 27.80 28.95 6.54
CA ALA A 162 27.24 29.45 5.29
C ALA A 162 26.65 30.87 5.50
N LYS A 163 27.28 31.88 4.88
CA LYS A 163 26.92 33.30 5.08
C LYS A 163 25.77 33.78 4.19
N ASN A 164 25.41 33.05 3.13
CA ASN A 164 24.26 33.35 2.27
C ASN A 164 23.72 32.10 1.54
N CYS A 165 22.44 32.11 1.20
CA CYS A 165 21.67 31.04 0.56
C CYS A 165 22.03 30.76 -0.92
N THR A 166 22.96 31.50 -1.54
CA THR A 166 23.36 31.31 -2.95
C THR A 166 24.64 30.50 -3.16
N GLU A 167 25.57 30.43 -2.20
CA GLU A 167 26.85 29.69 -2.40
C GLU A 167 26.65 28.18 -2.53
N HIS A 168 25.57 27.61 -1.99
CA HIS A 168 25.25 26.18 -2.12
C HIS A 168 24.89 25.77 -3.56
N TRP A 169 24.42 26.71 -4.38
CA TRP A 169 24.00 26.45 -5.76
C TRP A 169 25.11 26.64 -6.79
N GLU A 170 26.25 27.21 -6.36
CA GLU A 170 27.42 27.48 -7.20
C GLU A 170 28.53 26.42 -7.06
N ASP A 171 28.30 25.34 -6.29
CA ASP A 171 29.19 24.18 -6.28
C ASP A 171 29.33 23.63 -7.72
N PRO A 172 30.55 23.62 -8.29
CA PRO A 172 30.80 23.17 -9.66
C PRO A 172 30.20 21.79 -9.97
N ASN A 173 30.21 20.88 -8.98
CA ASN A 173 29.64 19.54 -9.14
C ASN A 173 28.10 19.56 -9.21
N HIS A 174 27.47 20.46 -8.47
CA HIS A 174 26.02 20.59 -8.44
C HIS A 174 25.51 21.28 -9.71
N LEU A 175 26.24 22.29 -10.20
CA LEU A 175 25.93 22.97 -11.44
C LEU A 175 26.06 22.05 -12.65
N GLU A 176 27.08 21.19 -12.69
CA GLU A 176 27.28 20.24 -13.79
C GLU A 176 26.19 19.16 -13.84
N LYS A 177 25.80 18.61 -12.68
CA LYS A 177 24.67 17.66 -12.58
C LYS A 177 23.33 18.30 -12.99
N ASN A 178 23.06 19.53 -12.54
CA ASN A 178 21.84 20.24 -12.93
C ASN A 178 21.82 20.58 -14.42
N MET A 179 22.97 20.95 -15.00
CA MET A 179 23.09 21.22 -16.43
C MET A 179 22.91 19.95 -17.28
N GLN A 180 23.41 18.79 -16.83
CA GLN A 180 23.15 17.50 -17.47
C GLN A 180 21.66 17.13 -17.41
N ALA A 181 21.03 17.25 -16.24
CA ALA A 181 19.60 17.01 -16.04
C ALA A 181 18.73 17.93 -16.92
N TYR A 182 19.12 19.21 -17.05
CA TYR A 182 18.43 20.17 -17.91
C TYR A 182 18.58 19.84 -19.40
N LYS A 183 19.77 19.40 -19.85
CA LYS A 183 19.99 18.92 -21.22
C LYS A 183 19.14 17.68 -21.53
N THR A 184 19.10 16.71 -20.61
CA THR A 184 18.26 15.50 -20.77
C THR A 184 16.78 15.85 -20.80
N PHE A 185 16.32 16.76 -19.94
CA PHE A 185 14.94 17.24 -19.96
C PHE A 185 14.59 17.92 -21.30
N LYS A 186 15.49 18.77 -21.83
CA LYS A 186 15.27 19.47 -23.10
C LYS A 186 15.24 18.52 -24.29
N GLU A 187 16.06 17.48 -24.31
CA GLU A 187 16.02 16.42 -25.33
C GLU A 187 14.73 15.59 -25.24
N LYS A 188 14.29 15.26 -24.02
CA LYS A 188 13.06 14.51 -23.77
C LYS A 188 11.82 15.31 -24.20
N ASN A 189 11.79 16.61 -23.91
CA ASN A 189 10.71 17.50 -24.37
C ASN A 189 10.75 17.80 -25.88
N ARG A 190 11.93 17.74 -26.51
CA ARG A 190 12.02 17.84 -27.98
C ARG A 190 11.45 16.61 -28.67
N LYS A 191 11.60 15.41 -28.08
CA LYS A 191 10.96 14.17 -28.55
C LYS A 191 9.45 14.12 -28.33
N SER A 192 8.94 14.81 -27.31
CA SER A 192 7.49 14.86 -27.01
C SER A 192 6.70 15.88 -27.84
N ALA A 193 7.37 16.74 -28.63
CA ALA A 193 6.71 17.79 -29.41
C ALA A 193 6.33 17.38 -30.85
N GLU A 194 6.74 16.18 -31.30
CA GLU A 194 6.39 15.65 -32.64
C GLU A 194 5.18 14.70 -32.65
N GLU A 195 4.63 14.34 -31.47
CA GLU A 195 3.43 13.51 -31.38
C GLU A 195 2.41 14.08 -30.38
N GLY A 196 1.43 14.84 -30.92
CA GLY A 196 0.08 14.86 -30.37
C GLY A 196 -0.31 16.03 -29.47
N GLU A 197 -0.81 17.09 -30.09
CA GLU A 197 -1.64 18.13 -29.48
C GLU A 197 -2.97 17.56 -28.92
N ASN A 198 -3.18 17.59 -27.61
CA ASN A 198 -4.42 18.10 -27.00
C ASN A 198 -4.33 18.13 -25.46
N ALA A 199 -4.12 19.33 -24.92
CA ALA A 199 -4.35 19.59 -23.50
C ALA A 199 -5.84 19.90 -23.28
N LYS A 200 -6.55 19.07 -22.52
CA LYS A 200 -7.82 19.46 -21.89
C LYS A 200 -7.85 19.12 -20.39
N LYS A 201 -7.64 20.19 -19.61
CA LYS A 201 -8.31 20.56 -18.36
C LYS A 201 -9.51 19.66 -18.02
N ARG A 202 -9.57 19.11 -16.80
CA ARG A 202 -10.82 18.88 -16.07
C ARG A 202 -10.56 18.71 -14.58
N GLY A 203 -10.93 19.74 -13.84
CA GLY A 203 -11.30 19.60 -12.43
C GLY A 203 -12.81 19.31 -12.29
N GLN A 204 -13.21 19.30 -11.03
CA GLN A 204 -14.54 19.29 -10.44
C GLN A 204 -15.12 17.95 -9.93
N ALA A 205 -15.46 18.06 -8.64
CA ALA A 205 -16.17 17.18 -7.73
C ALA A 205 -17.41 16.48 -8.30
N ALA A 206 -17.73 15.34 -7.69
CA ALA A 206 -19.09 14.82 -7.65
C ALA A 206 -19.38 14.26 -6.25
N ASN A 207 -20.26 14.96 -5.53
CA ASN A 207 -21.03 14.47 -4.40
C ASN A 207 -21.86 13.25 -4.84
N GLY A 208 -21.85 12.20 -4.04
CA GLY A 208 -22.68 11.01 -4.25
C GLY A 208 -22.93 10.30 -2.93
N ASN A 209 -24.04 10.64 -2.29
CA ASN A 209 -24.55 9.98 -1.10
C ASN A 209 -25.01 8.56 -1.45
N SER A 210 -24.49 7.53 -0.78
CA SER A 210 -25.08 6.18 -0.84
C SER A 210 -24.84 5.41 0.47
N PRO A 211 -25.85 4.65 0.94
CA PRO A 211 -25.93 4.20 2.32
C PRO A 211 -25.07 2.96 2.54
N ASN A 212 -24.13 3.07 3.48
CA ASN A 212 -23.11 2.04 3.71
C ASN A 212 -23.68 0.92 4.60
N LYS A 213 -23.88 -0.27 4.03
CA LYS A 213 -24.23 -1.48 4.77
C LYS A 213 -22.95 -1.99 5.43
N LYS A 214 -22.83 -1.66 6.73
CA LYS A 214 -21.72 -2.00 7.62
C LYS A 214 -21.52 -3.53 7.67
N GLN A 215 -20.62 -4.07 6.85
CA GLN A 215 -20.18 -5.46 6.99
C GLN A 215 -19.09 -5.51 8.06
N LYS A 216 -19.48 -6.05 9.21
CA LYS A 216 -18.64 -6.26 10.39
C LYS A 216 -17.78 -7.51 10.10
N SER A 217 -16.48 -7.35 9.84
CA SER A 217 -15.55 -8.49 9.87
C SER A 217 -14.94 -8.57 11.26
N SER A 218 -15.16 -9.72 11.89
CA SER A 218 -14.52 -10.15 13.13
C SER A 218 -13.01 -10.07 12.99
N GLY A 219 -12.36 -9.33 13.90
CA GLY A 219 -10.93 -9.45 14.09
C GLY A 219 -10.66 -10.74 14.87
N GLN A 220 -9.74 -11.54 14.37
CA GLN A 220 -9.16 -12.64 15.14
C GLN A 220 -7.76 -12.97 14.63
N ASP A 221 -6.82 -12.90 15.57
CA ASP A 221 -5.53 -13.55 15.77
C ASP A 221 -4.52 -13.64 14.62
N VAL A 222 -3.29 -13.17 14.92
CA VAL A 222 -2.11 -13.35 14.07
C VAL A 222 -1.86 -14.87 13.92
N PRO A 223 -1.58 -15.38 12.71
CA PRO A 223 -1.35 -16.80 12.49
C PRO A 223 -0.15 -17.28 13.31
N GLU A 224 -0.36 -18.32 14.12
CA GLU A 224 0.73 -19.04 14.80
C GLU A 224 1.42 -20.04 13.85
N ALA A 225 0.68 -20.49 12.83
CA ALA A 225 1.16 -21.45 11.84
C ALA A 225 2.22 -20.84 10.91
N PRO A 226 3.22 -21.61 10.45
CA PRO A 226 4.24 -21.09 9.54
C PRO A 226 3.69 -20.79 8.14
N LEU A 227 4.32 -19.83 7.46
CA LEU A 227 4.06 -19.53 6.06
C LEU A 227 4.39 -20.72 5.16
N GLY A 228 3.63 -20.86 4.07
CA GLY A 228 3.96 -21.73 2.97
C GLY A 228 5.20 -21.27 2.20
N SER A 229 5.65 -22.12 1.29
CA SER A 229 6.66 -21.80 0.30
C SER A 229 6.34 -22.49 -1.01
N ILE A 230 7.06 -22.17 -2.08
CA ILE A 230 6.93 -22.88 -3.36
C ILE A 230 7.10 -24.40 -3.18
N THR A 231 7.93 -24.83 -2.22
CA THR A 231 8.17 -26.25 -1.91
C THR A 231 7.29 -26.81 -0.80
N ARG A 232 6.69 -25.95 0.03
CA ARG A 232 5.74 -26.30 1.10
C ARG A 232 4.38 -25.71 0.74
N VAL A 233 3.59 -26.48 0.00
CA VAL A 233 2.22 -26.14 -0.37
C VAL A 233 1.20 -26.86 0.53
N PRO A 234 0.08 -26.21 0.86
CA PRO A 234 -0.96 -26.85 1.67
C PRO A 234 -1.73 -27.90 0.84
N LYS A 235 -2.41 -28.82 1.50
CA LYS A 235 -3.22 -29.86 0.82
C LYS A 235 -4.65 -29.38 0.59
N GLN A 236 -5.32 -29.95 -0.41
CA GLN A 236 -6.75 -29.74 -0.59
C GLN A 236 -7.53 -30.11 0.68
N GLY A 237 -8.49 -29.25 1.07
CA GLY A 237 -9.28 -29.37 2.30
C GLY A 237 -8.55 -28.94 3.58
N GLN A 238 -7.28 -28.54 3.50
CA GLN A 238 -6.52 -28.09 4.66
C GLN A 238 -7.04 -26.74 5.16
N LYS A 239 -7.10 -26.57 6.48
CA LYS A 239 -7.37 -25.28 7.13
C LYS A 239 -6.16 -24.38 7.03
N VAL A 240 -6.40 -23.15 6.59
CA VAL A 240 -5.36 -22.17 6.35
C VAL A 240 -5.85 -20.79 6.72
N GLN A 241 -4.90 -19.89 6.92
CA GLN A 241 -5.16 -18.48 7.14
C GLN A 241 -4.38 -17.67 6.11
N TRP A 242 -4.92 -16.56 5.63
CA TRP A 242 -4.19 -15.62 4.78
C TRP A 242 -4.50 -14.19 5.18
N HIS A 243 -3.58 -13.29 4.84
CA HIS A 243 -3.76 -11.88 5.14
C HIS A 243 -4.53 -11.19 4.02
N SER A 244 -5.75 -10.73 4.34
CA SER A 244 -6.53 -9.82 3.51
C SER A 244 -6.40 -8.39 4.01
N ILE A 245 -6.98 -7.46 3.27
CA ILE A 245 -6.98 -6.05 3.63
C ILE A 245 -7.78 -5.79 4.89
N ALA A 246 -8.88 -6.51 5.13
CA ALA A 246 -9.65 -6.35 6.35
C ALA A 246 -8.92 -6.90 7.60
N GLY A 247 -7.96 -7.81 7.40
CA GLY A 247 -7.27 -8.54 8.45
C GLY A 247 -6.98 -9.98 8.01
N TYR A 248 -6.59 -10.82 8.94
CA TYR A 248 -6.46 -12.26 8.68
C TYR A 248 -7.83 -12.88 8.42
N VAL A 249 -7.85 -13.82 7.48
CA VAL A 249 -9.05 -14.55 7.06
C VAL A 249 -8.76 -16.03 7.21
N ASP A 250 -9.61 -16.70 7.97
CA ASP A 250 -9.62 -18.15 8.08
C ASP A 250 -10.41 -18.76 6.91
N GLY A 251 -9.91 -19.88 6.43
CA GLY A 251 -10.58 -20.63 5.38
C GLY A 251 -9.97 -21.99 5.13
N GLU A 252 -10.30 -22.52 3.96
CA GLU A 252 -9.86 -23.84 3.51
C GLU A 252 -9.30 -23.80 2.10
N VAL A 253 -8.38 -24.72 1.81
CA VAL A 253 -7.86 -24.92 0.46
C VAL A 253 -8.87 -25.67 -0.38
N VAL A 254 -9.38 -25.02 -1.42
CA VAL A 254 -10.27 -25.66 -2.41
C VAL A 254 -9.47 -26.55 -3.34
N GLU A 255 -8.36 -26.04 -3.89
CA GLU A 255 -7.49 -26.77 -4.81
C GLU A 255 -6.10 -26.10 -4.87
N VAL A 256 -5.05 -26.90 -5.08
CA VAL A 256 -3.73 -26.38 -5.47
C VAL A 256 -3.55 -26.63 -6.96
N VAL A 257 -3.28 -25.55 -7.67
CA VAL A 257 -3.26 -25.48 -9.13
C VAL A 257 -1.82 -25.34 -9.61
N TYR A 258 -1.37 -26.29 -10.44
CA TYR A 258 -0.02 -26.35 -11.02
C TYR A 258 0.01 -26.06 -12.53
N GLU A 259 -1.13 -25.74 -13.12
CA GLU A 259 -1.32 -25.43 -14.54
C GLU A 259 -2.47 -24.41 -14.66
N ASP A 260 -2.52 -23.59 -15.71
CA ASP A 260 -3.58 -22.61 -15.89
C ASP A 260 -4.98 -23.27 -15.89
N LYS A 261 -5.78 -22.98 -14.86
CA LYS A 261 -7.10 -23.59 -14.65
C LYS A 261 -8.08 -22.59 -14.04
N GLU A 262 -9.36 -22.76 -14.36
CA GLU A 262 -10.46 -22.09 -13.68
C GLU A 262 -11.01 -22.99 -12.57
N VAL A 263 -11.03 -22.49 -11.33
CA VAL A 263 -11.53 -23.19 -10.15
C VAL A 263 -12.60 -22.32 -9.51
N GLU A 264 -13.83 -22.85 -9.41
CA GLU A 264 -15.00 -22.16 -8.85
C GLU A 264 -15.22 -20.72 -9.39
N GLY A 265 -14.99 -20.51 -10.69
CA GLY A 265 -15.18 -19.21 -11.35
C GLY A 265 -14.02 -18.22 -11.16
N LYS A 266 -12.91 -18.66 -10.54
CA LYS A 266 -11.65 -17.90 -10.46
C LYS A 266 -10.58 -18.53 -11.34
N LYS A 267 -9.93 -17.71 -12.15
CA LYS A 267 -8.77 -18.13 -12.95
C LYS A 267 -7.54 -18.19 -12.05
N ALA A 268 -6.88 -19.34 -12.01
CA ALA A 268 -5.63 -19.56 -11.31
C ALA A 268 -4.55 -19.92 -12.35
N LYS A 269 -3.61 -18.98 -12.55
CA LYS A 269 -2.45 -19.17 -13.44
C LYS A 269 -1.30 -19.83 -12.68
N GLY A 270 -1.38 -21.15 -12.53
CA GLY A 270 -0.39 -21.96 -11.82
C GLY A 270 0.61 -22.61 -12.76
N SER A 271 1.81 -22.87 -12.27
CA SER A 271 2.80 -23.72 -12.93
C SER A 271 3.40 -24.70 -11.92
N LYS A 272 4.19 -25.68 -12.40
CA LYS A 272 4.93 -26.59 -11.51
C LYS A 272 5.96 -25.86 -10.65
N GLU A 273 6.49 -24.74 -11.14
CA GLU A 273 7.51 -23.94 -10.46
C GLU A 273 6.91 -22.78 -9.65
N ASP A 274 5.68 -22.36 -9.95
CA ASP A 274 4.93 -21.31 -9.24
C ASP A 274 3.46 -21.76 -9.08
N PRO A 275 3.18 -22.69 -8.14
CA PRO A 275 1.83 -23.17 -7.92
C PRO A 275 0.92 -22.06 -7.36
N ARG A 276 -0.38 -22.17 -7.61
CA ARG A 276 -1.40 -21.28 -7.06
C ARG A 276 -2.30 -22.04 -6.10
N VAL A 277 -2.64 -21.42 -4.99
CA VAL A 277 -3.54 -21.99 -3.99
C VAL A 277 -4.88 -21.28 -4.09
N VAL A 278 -5.95 -22.04 -4.36
CA VAL A 278 -7.32 -21.54 -4.38
C VAL A 278 -7.92 -21.74 -3.00
N LEU A 279 -8.38 -20.65 -2.41
CA LEU A 279 -8.81 -20.57 -1.02
C LEU A 279 -10.26 -20.11 -0.95
N LYS A 280 -10.99 -20.64 0.01
CA LYS A 280 -12.36 -20.23 0.30
C LYS A 280 -12.46 -19.77 1.74
N GLY A 281 -12.90 -18.53 1.94
CA GLY A 281 -13.07 -17.94 3.28
C GLY A 281 -14.25 -18.55 4.01
N ASP A 282 -14.04 -18.96 5.27
CA ASP A 282 -15.06 -19.66 6.07
C ASP A 282 -16.30 -18.76 6.32
N VAL A 283 -16.06 -17.47 6.60
CA VAL A 283 -17.14 -16.51 6.93
C VAL A 283 -17.79 -15.92 5.68
N SER A 284 -16.98 -15.55 4.69
CA SER A 284 -17.46 -14.81 3.53
C SER A 284 -17.89 -15.70 2.38
N GLY A 285 -17.45 -16.96 2.35
CA GLY A 285 -17.60 -17.88 1.23
C GLY A 285 -16.87 -17.43 -0.04
N LYS A 286 -16.12 -16.33 0.01
CA LYS A 286 -15.41 -15.79 -1.15
C LYS A 286 -14.24 -16.69 -1.51
N ILE A 287 -14.08 -16.90 -2.80
CA ILE A 287 -12.98 -17.65 -3.38
C ILE A 287 -11.89 -16.67 -3.83
N VAL A 288 -10.66 -16.90 -3.40
CA VAL A 288 -9.49 -16.11 -3.74
C VAL A 288 -8.35 -17.03 -4.18
N VAL A 289 -7.45 -16.51 -4.99
CA VAL A 289 -6.26 -17.25 -5.46
C VAL A 289 -5.04 -16.56 -4.87
N HIS A 290 -4.15 -17.30 -4.22
CA HIS A 290 -2.93 -16.77 -3.61
C HIS A 290 -1.70 -17.61 -4.00
N LYS A 291 -0.52 -17.00 -3.88
CA LYS A 291 0.76 -17.72 -3.82
C LYS A 291 0.84 -18.56 -2.53
N PRO A 292 1.49 -19.74 -2.52
CA PRO A 292 1.73 -20.51 -1.31
C PRO A 292 2.44 -19.70 -0.21
N GLU A 293 3.34 -18.80 -0.61
CA GLU A 293 4.07 -17.88 0.27
C GLU A 293 3.20 -16.84 0.98
N ALA A 294 1.93 -16.69 0.58
CA ALA A 294 0.97 -15.77 1.20
C ALA A 294 -0.06 -16.50 2.08
N VAL A 295 0.13 -17.79 2.35
CA VAL A 295 -0.80 -18.66 3.07
C VAL A 295 -0.10 -19.28 4.29
N TYR A 296 -0.75 -19.17 5.44
CA TYR A 296 -0.32 -19.75 6.71
C TYR A 296 -1.06 -21.05 6.96
N PHE A 297 -0.34 -22.10 7.32
CA PHE A 297 -0.93 -23.41 7.59
C PHE A 297 0.06 -24.30 8.34
N ASP A 298 -0.45 -25.33 9.03
CA ASP A 298 0.34 -26.30 9.79
C ASP A 298 0.90 -27.45 8.95
#